data_AF-A0A4R8RFD1-F1
#
_entry.id   AF-A0A4R8RFD1-F1
#
_cell.length_a   1.000
_cell.length_b   1.000
_cell.length_c   1.000
_cell.angle_alpha   90.00
_cell.angle_beta   90.00
_cell.angle_gamma   90.00
#
_symmetry.space_group_name_H-M   'P 1'
#
loop_
_entity.id
_entity.type
_entity.pdbx_description
1 polymer ?
#
loop_
_entity_poly.entity_id
_entity_poly.type
_entity_poly.pdbx_seq_one_letter_code
_entity_poly.pdbx_strand_id
1 'polypeptide(L)'
;MAARTPVAQLPDGQETVSVKLISPVNFGPAVIKRFMAPAVSGVDTFTTSPSLCFLLEHPSGRKLVWDLGIRKDYHNYAPAITSYLPTTKYNIEVTKNLVEILEDDGIAARDVEAVIWSHWHWDHIGDPSTFPTTTDLVVGPGFKDAMLPGAPANPDSPILENDYRKRPQLERNII
;
A
#
# COMPACT_ATOMS: atom_id res chain seq x y z
N MET A 1 -19.66 -26.54 -23.80
CA MET A 1 -18.92 -25.32 -24.19
C MET A 1 -17.49 -25.49 -23.74
N ALA A 2 -16.50 -25.42 -24.64
CA ALA A 2 -15.10 -25.51 -24.26
C ALA A 2 -14.70 -24.25 -23.50
N ALA A 3 -14.06 -24.41 -22.34
CA ALA A 3 -13.50 -23.29 -21.59
C ALA A 3 -12.43 -22.61 -22.46
N ARG A 4 -12.65 -21.34 -22.83
CA ARG A 4 -11.60 -20.51 -23.41
C ARG A 4 -10.63 -20.19 -22.29
N THR A 5 -9.37 -20.59 -22.44
CA THR A 5 -8.24 -20.11 -21.64
C THR A 5 -8.07 -18.62 -21.95
N PRO A 6 -8.39 -17.66 -21.07
CA PRO A 6 -7.56 -16.47 -21.08
C PRO A 6 -6.22 -16.90 -20.47
N VAL A 7 -5.10 -16.35 -20.91
CA VAL A 7 -4.38 -15.32 -20.17
C VAL A 7 -3.02 -15.28 -20.87
N ALA A 8 -2.45 -14.10 -21.05
CA ALA A 8 -1.17 -13.88 -21.73
C ALA A 8 -0.14 -14.98 -21.47
N GLN A 9 0.53 -15.47 -22.52
CA GLN A 9 1.73 -16.28 -22.35
C GLN A 9 2.82 -15.38 -21.77
N LEU A 10 2.97 -15.43 -20.45
CA LEU A 10 4.11 -14.82 -19.79
C LEU A 10 5.35 -15.66 -20.15
N PRO A 11 6.47 -15.02 -20.52
CA PRO A 11 7.70 -15.76 -20.74
C PRO A 11 8.13 -16.47 -19.45
N ASP A 12 8.78 -17.61 -19.57
CA ASP A 12 9.35 -18.31 -18.42
C ASP A 12 10.31 -17.37 -17.67
N GLY A 13 10.12 -17.27 -16.36
CA GLY A 13 11.03 -16.54 -15.49
C GLY A 13 12.36 -17.27 -15.38
N GLN A 14 13.47 -16.53 -15.47
CA GLN A 14 14.81 -17.07 -15.22
C GLN A 14 15.16 -17.10 -13.73
N GLU A 15 14.45 -16.30 -12.92
CA GLU A 15 14.75 -16.08 -11.51
C GLU A 15 13.51 -16.34 -10.65
N THR A 16 13.73 -16.85 -9.45
CA THR A 16 12.68 -17.00 -8.42
C THR A 16 12.87 -15.93 -7.36
N VAL A 17 11.82 -15.16 -7.10
CA VAL A 17 11.78 -14.13 -6.05
C VAL A 17 11.07 -14.69 -4.82
N SER A 18 11.61 -14.42 -3.63
CA SER A 18 10.90 -14.72 -2.38
C SER A 18 9.85 -13.64 -2.11
N VAL A 19 8.63 -14.06 -1.77
CA VAL A 19 7.53 -13.17 -1.41
C VAL A 19 7.08 -13.49 0.01
N LYS A 20 7.19 -12.52 0.91
CA LYS A 20 6.76 -12.65 2.31
C LYS A 20 5.57 -11.73 2.53
N LEU A 21 4.44 -12.31 2.94
CA LEU A 21 3.26 -11.55 3.34
C LEU A 21 3.45 -11.00 4.76
N ILE A 22 3.20 -9.70 4.91
CA ILE A 22 3.26 -8.98 6.19
C ILE A 22 1.89 -8.33 6.40
N SER A 23 1.28 -8.56 7.56
CA SER A 23 0.00 -7.96 7.93
C SER A 23 0.22 -6.96 9.07
N PRO A 24 0.69 -5.73 8.79
CA PRO A 24 0.99 -4.75 9.82
C PRO A 24 -0.25 -4.27 10.59
N VAL A 25 -1.43 -4.30 9.93
CA VAL A 25 -2.64 -3.66 10.43
C VAL A 25 -3.86 -4.53 10.17
N ASN A 26 -4.77 -4.53 11.15
CA ASN A 26 -6.12 -5.00 10.99
C ASN A 26 -7.10 -3.86 11.24
N PHE A 27 -8.20 -3.80 10.51
CA PHE A 27 -9.22 -2.77 10.70
C PHE A 27 -10.63 -3.26 10.40
N GLY A 28 -11.62 -2.71 11.09
CA GLY A 28 -13.02 -3.05 10.88
C GLY A 28 -13.94 -2.44 11.94
N PRO A 29 -15.24 -2.72 11.91
CA PRO A 29 -15.90 -3.63 10.99
C PRO A 29 -16.00 -3.05 9.57
N ALA A 30 -15.56 -3.80 8.56
CA ALA A 30 -15.69 -3.42 7.16
C ALA A 30 -17.16 -3.51 6.73
N VAL A 31 -17.71 -2.45 6.16
CA VAL A 31 -19.12 -2.42 5.71
C VAL A 31 -19.22 -3.13 4.35
N ILE A 32 -19.78 -4.34 4.32
CA ILE A 32 -19.70 -5.27 3.18
C ILE A 32 -20.26 -4.67 1.88
N LYS A 33 -21.32 -3.86 1.97
CA LYS A 33 -21.93 -3.20 0.79
C LYS A 33 -20.98 -2.26 0.03
N ARG A 34 -19.83 -1.89 0.61
CA ARG A 34 -18.78 -1.09 -0.06
C ARG A 34 -17.88 -1.94 -0.96
N PHE A 35 -17.87 -3.26 -0.77
CA PHE A 35 -16.93 -4.19 -1.41
C PHE A 35 -17.63 -5.20 -2.31
N MET A 36 -18.86 -5.59 -1.97
CA MET A 36 -19.57 -6.67 -2.63
C MET A 36 -21.01 -6.28 -2.98
N ALA A 37 -21.46 -6.75 -4.14
CA ALA A 37 -22.85 -6.70 -4.56
C ALA A 37 -23.22 -7.99 -5.31
N PRO A 38 -24.47 -8.51 -5.20
CA PRO A 38 -25.58 -7.97 -4.42
C PRO A 38 -25.43 -8.18 -2.90
N ALA A 39 -26.27 -7.51 -2.11
CA ALA A 39 -26.28 -7.68 -0.65
C ALA A 39 -26.68 -9.11 -0.25
N VAL A 40 -26.01 -9.66 0.77
CA VAL A 40 -26.29 -10.98 1.34
C VAL A 40 -26.94 -10.78 2.70
N SER A 41 -28.14 -11.35 2.90
CA SER A 41 -28.89 -11.22 4.15
C SER A 41 -28.07 -11.73 5.34
N GLY A 42 -27.93 -10.90 6.38
CA GLY A 42 -27.17 -11.23 7.59
C GLY A 42 -25.65 -11.00 7.48
N VAL A 43 -25.16 -10.45 6.36
CA VAL A 43 -23.73 -10.18 6.12
C VAL A 43 -23.52 -8.70 5.83
N ASP A 44 -23.82 -7.86 6.83
CA ASP A 44 -23.71 -6.40 6.72
C ASP A 44 -22.27 -5.89 6.95
N THR A 45 -21.53 -6.61 7.80
CA THR A 45 -20.16 -6.25 8.20
C THR A 45 -19.23 -7.45 8.25
N PHE A 46 -17.95 -7.22 7.95
CA PHE A 46 -16.86 -8.15 8.27
C PHE A 46 -16.10 -7.61 9.47
N THR A 47 -15.91 -8.43 10.51
CA THR A 47 -15.38 -7.96 11.81
C THR A 47 -14.05 -7.25 11.69
N THR A 48 -13.12 -7.81 10.92
CA THR A 48 -11.77 -7.27 10.77
C THR A 48 -11.20 -7.67 9.41
N SER A 49 -10.46 -6.77 8.78
CA SER A 49 -9.79 -6.98 7.49
C SER A 49 -8.32 -6.62 7.63
N PRO A 50 -7.39 -7.41 7.07
CA PRO A 50 -5.99 -7.07 7.07
C PRO A 50 -5.71 -6.01 5.99
N SER A 51 -4.83 -5.08 6.31
CA SER A 51 -4.12 -4.27 5.32
C SER A 51 -2.77 -4.96 5.09
N LEU A 52 -2.57 -5.50 3.89
CA LEU A 52 -1.48 -6.41 3.57
C LEU A 52 -0.34 -5.68 2.85
N CYS A 53 0.88 -6.03 3.24
CA CYS A 53 2.11 -5.63 2.56
C CYS A 53 2.88 -6.88 2.16
N PHE A 54 3.79 -6.75 1.20
CA PHE A 54 4.67 -7.84 0.79
C PHE A 54 6.12 -7.38 0.73
N LEU A 55 7.02 -8.15 1.33
CA LEU A 55 8.45 -8.01 1.08
C LEU A 55 8.85 -8.94 -0.06
N LEU A 56 9.52 -8.38 -1.06
CA LEU A 56 10.05 -9.07 -2.23
C LEU A 56 11.57 -9.14 -2.12
N GLU A 57 12.14 -10.34 -2.14
CA GLU A 57 13.59 -10.53 -2.09
C GLU A 57 14.10 -11.27 -3.33
N HIS A 58 14.95 -10.59 -4.09
CA HIS A 58 15.59 -11.14 -5.27
C HIS A 58 16.89 -11.87 -4.88
N PRO A 59 17.27 -12.97 -5.56
CA PRO A 59 18.53 -13.70 -5.30
C PRO A 59 19.79 -12.83 -5.37
N SER A 60 19.76 -11.72 -6.10
CA SER A 60 20.86 -10.73 -6.15
C SER A 60 21.01 -9.87 -4.88
N GLY A 61 20.15 -10.06 -3.87
CA GLY A 61 20.14 -9.30 -2.62
C GLY A 61 19.28 -8.03 -2.64
N ARG A 62 18.66 -7.69 -3.78
CA ARG A 62 17.75 -6.55 -3.92
C ARG A 62 16.44 -6.82 -3.20
N LYS A 63 15.91 -5.82 -2.50
CA LYS A 63 14.66 -5.91 -1.75
C LYS A 63 13.71 -4.78 -2.15
N LEU A 64 12.46 -5.14 -2.37
CA LEU A 64 11.37 -4.20 -2.62
C LEU A 64 10.26 -4.47 -1.60
N VAL A 65 9.45 -3.47 -1.30
CA VAL A 65 8.20 -3.68 -0.57
C VAL A 65 7.02 -3.28 -1.43
N TRP A 66 5.97 -4.08 -1.38
CA TRP A 66 4.69 -3.85 -2.03
C TRP A 66 3.69 -3.43 -0.97
N ASP A 67 3.23 -2.19 -1.07
CA ASP A 67 2.43 -1.46 -0.09
C ASP A 67 3.10 -1.33 1.29
N LEU A 68 2.62 -0.35 2.07
CA LEU A 68 3.07 -0.03 3.42
C LEU A 68 1.96 -0.18 4.46
N GLY A 69 0.75 -0.45 4.00
CA GLY A 69 -0.44 -0.61 4.82
C GLY A 69 -0.96 0.72 5.34
N ILE A 70 -1.43 0.74 6.59
CA ILE A 70 -1.88 1.97 7.28
C ILE A 70 -0.74 2.50 8.15
N ARG A 71 -0.42 3.79 8.05
CA ARG A 71 0.60 4.41 8.90
C ARG A 71 0.19 4.38 10.36
N LYS A 72 1.17 4.15 11.25
CA LYS A 72 0.98 4.11 12.71
C LYS A 72 0.35 5.38 13.27
N ASP A 73 0.71 6.51 12.70
CA ASP A 73 0.20 7.84 13.04
C ASP A 73 -0.85 8.31 12.02
N TYR A 74 -1.86 7.49 11.71
CA TYR A 74 -2.86 7.76 10.66
C TYR A 74 -3.65 9.07 10.81
N HIS A 75 -3.60 9.70 11.98
CA HIS A 75 -4.10 11.06 12.21
C HIS A 75 -3.26 12.15 11.49
N ASN A 76 -2.07 11.81 10.98
CA ASN A 76 -1.19 12.67 10.19
C ASN A 76 -1.27 12.38 8.68
N TYR A 77 -2.24 11.60 8.22
CA TYR A 77 -2.53 11.53 6.78
C TYR A 77 -2.94 12.90 6.20
N ALA A 78 -3.07 12.97 4.88
CA ALA A 78 -3.63 14.14 4.22
C ALA A 78 -5.01 14.53 4.81
N PRO A 79 -5.36 15.83 4.85
CA PRO A 79 -6.60 16.31 5.48
C PRO A 79 -7.88 15.62 4.97
N ALA A 80 -7.92 15.28 3.67
CA ALA A 80 -9.02 14.54 3.07
C ALA A 80 -9.23 13.17 3.74
N ILE A 81 -8.14 12.46 4.05
CA ILE A 81 -8.18 11.14 4.69
C ILE A 81 -8.47 11.26 6.19
N THR A 82 -7.84 12.21 6.90
CA THR A 82 -8.06 12.38 8.34
C THR A 82 -9.49 12.84 8.66
N SER A 83 -10.14 13.55 7.74
CA SER A 83 -11.56 13.89 7.82
C SER A 83 -12.48 12.70 7.48
N TYR A 84 -12.05 11.82 6.56
CA TYR A 84 -12.81 10.66 6.13
C TYR A 84 -12.82 9.52 7.17
N LEU A 85 -11.66 9.20 7.76
CA LEU A 85 -11.50 8.02 8.63
C LEU A 85 -12.53 7.95 9.77
N PRO A 86 -12.84 9.03 10.53
CA PRO A 86 -13.84 9.01 11.58
C PRO A 86 -15.25 8.63 11.10
N THR A 87 -15.58 8.88 9.83
CA THR A 87 -16.89 8.55 9.24
C THR A 87 -17.08 7.06 8.99
N THR A 88 -15.99 6.29 8.96
CA THR A 88 -16.00 4.85 8.66
C THR A 88 -16.42 4.01 9.87
N LYS A 89 -16.21 4.54 11.09
CA LYS A 89 -16.33 3.80 12.36
C LYS A 89 -15.41 2.57 12.44
N TYR A 90 -14.32 2.56 11.67
CA TYR A 90 -13.30 1.52 11.79
C TYR A 90 -12.52 1.68 13.09
N ASN A 91 -12.39 0.58 13.83
CA ASN A 91 -11.30 0.35 14.76
C ASN A 91 -10.06 0.01 13.92
N ILE A 92 -9.02 0.84 13.96
CA ILE A 92 -7.76 0.63 13.24
C ILE A 92 -6.72 0.17 14.25
N GLU A 93 -6.28 -1.08 14.12
CA GLU A 93 -5.32 -1.73 15.00
C GLU A 93 -3.93 -1.70 14.37
N VAL A 94 -3.22 -0.58 14.56
CA VAL A 94 -1.85 -0.39 14.09
C VAL A 94 -0.93 -0.06 15.26
N THR A 95 0.16 -0.80 15.39
CA THR A 95 1.18 -0.59 16.45
C THR A 95 2.54 -0.21 15.90
N LYS A 96 2.82 -0.52 14.63
CA LYS A 96 4.10 -0.31 13.95
C LYS A 96 3.87 0.11 12.50
N ASN A 97 4.72 1.00 12.00
CA ASN A 97 4.91 1.18 10.56
C ASN A 97 5.61 -0.06 9.99
N LEU A 98 5.45 -0.31 8.68
CA LEU A 98 6.11 -1.45 8.03
C LEU A 98 7.62 -1.47 8.28
N VAL A 99 8.28 -0.30 8.25
CA VAL A 99 9.73 -0.21 8.47
C VAL A 99 10.15 -0.78 9.83
N GLU A 100 9.37 -0.53 10.88
CA GLU A 100 9.68 -1.02 12.23
C GLU A 100 9.58 -2.54 12.29
N ILE A 101 8.60 -3.12 11.59
CA ILE A 101 8.42 -4.59 11.48
C ILE A 101 9.59 -5.22 10.72
N LEU A 102 10.07 -4.56 9.64
CA LEU A 102 11.23 -5.03 8.89
C LEU A 102 12.50 -4.99 9.75
N GLU A 103 12.70 -3.91 10.49
CA GLU A 103 13.87 -3.73 11.36
C GLU A 103 13.89 -4.74 12.52
N ASP A 104 12.73 -5.08 13.09
CA ASP A 104 12.62 -6.14 14.10
C ASP A 104 13.06 -7.52 13.55
N ASP A 105 12.87 -7.76 12.25
CA ASP A 105 13.30 -8.99 11.56
C ASP A 105 14.72 -8.86 10.96
N GLY A 106 15.46 -7.81 11.33
CA GLY A 106 16.85 -7.61 10.92
C GLY A 106 17.03 -7.06 9.50
N ILE A 107 15.98 -6.52 8.89
CA ILE A 107 16.01 -5.91 7.56
C ILE A 107 16.05 -4.40 7.71
N ALA A 108 17.21 -3.79 7.43
CA ALA A 108 17.37 -2.35 7.56
C ALA A 108 16.58 -1.61 6.47
N ALA A 109 15.95 -0.49 6.81
CA ALA A 109 15.20 0.34 5.86
C ALA A 109 16.02 0.72 4.61
N ARG A 110 17.32 0.96 4.79
CA ARG A 110 18.27 1.28 3.70
C ARG A 110 18.50 0.16 2.70
N ASP A 111 18.17 -1.08 3.06
CA ASP A 111 18.32 -2.25 2.18
C ASP A 111 17.11 -2.41 1.26
N VAL A 112 16.03 -1.65 1.50
CA VAL A 112 14.85 -1.58 0.63
C VAL A 112 15.06 -0.51 -0.43
N GLU A 113 15.21 -0.96 -1.67
CA GLU A 113 15.50 -0.12 -2.83
C GLU A 113 14.27 0.68 -3.27
N ALA A 114 13.08 0.08 -3.22
CA ALA A 114 11.84 0.77 -3.57
C ALA A 114 10.63 0.30 -2.77
N VAL A 115 9.72 1.24 -2.55
CA VAL A 115 8.34 1.01 -2.14
C VAL A 115 7.47 1.07 -3.39
N ILE A 116 6.68 0.03 -3.63
CA ILE A 116 5.68 -0.01 -4.70
C ILE A 116 4.33 0.25 -4.06
N TRP A 117 3.65 1.32 -4.49
CA TRP A 117 2.24 1.50 -4.17
C TRP A 117 1.40 0.81 -5.24
N SER A 118 0.61 -0.18 -4.82
CA SER A 118 -0.40 -0.79 -5.69
C SER A 118 -1.40 0.25 -6.19
N HIS A 119 -1.80 1.16 -5.30
CA HIS A 119 -2.61 2.34 -5.57
C HIS A 119 -2.55 3.32 -4.38
N TRP A 120 -3.26 4.43 -4.49
CA TRP A 120 -3.14 5.58 -3.58
C TRP A 120 -4.04 5.54 -2.35
N HIS A 121 -4.84 4.49 -2.14
CA HIS A 121 -5.74 4.45 -0.99
C HIS A 121 -4.97 4.40 0.34
N TRP A 122 -5.57 5.03 1.35
CA TRP A 122 -4.99 5.25 2.68
C TRP A 122 -4.58 3.96 3.42
N ASP A 123 -5.15 2.81 3.06
CA ASP A 123 -4.86 1.49 3.62
C ASP A 123 -3.71 0.75 2.90
N HIS A 124 -3.05 1.40 1.94
CA HIS A 124 -1.91 0.87 1.21
C HIS A 124 -0.67 1.74 1.30
N ILE A 125 -0.85 3.07 1.38
CA ILE A 125 0.24 4.03 1.20
C ILE A 125 1.18 4.16 2.40
N GLY A 126 0.73 3.82 3.61
CA GLY A 126 1.47 3.94 4.86
C GLY A 126 2.19 5.29 5.04
N ASP A 127 3.43 5.25 5.53
CA ASP A 127 4.30 6.42 5.64
C ASP A 127 5.65 6.15 4.96
N PRO A 128 5.80 6.53 3.67
CA PRO A 128 7.07 6.39 2.96
C PRO A 128 8.20 7.17 3.62
N SER A 129 7.92 8.26 4.37
CA SER A 129 8.95 9.10 4.99
C SER A 129 9.78 8.39 6.06
N THR A 130 9.31 7.22 6.49
CA THR A 130 10.04 6.31 7.39
C THR A 130 11.20 5.57 6.70
N PHE A 131 11.21 5.52 5.36
CA PHE A 131 12.34 5.01 4.57
C PHE A 131 13.31 6.15 4.21
N PRO A 132 14.61 5.85 4.02
CA PRO A 132 15.58 6.81 3.51
C PRO A 132 15.15 7.45 2.18
N THR A 133 15.64 8.65 1.89
CA THR A 133 15.35 9.35 0.63
C THR A 133 15.91 8.66 -0.61
N THR A 134 16.80 7.67 -0.41
CA THR A 134 17.33 6.79 -1.46
C THR A 134 16.36 5.68 -1.86
N THR A 135 15.29 5.45 -1.10
CA THR A 135 14.27 4.46 -1.43
C THR A 135 13.27 5.07 -2.42
N ASP A 136 13.22 4.50 -3.62
CA ASP A 136 12.33 4.94 -4.69
C ASP A 136 10.86 4.70 -4.33
N LEU A 137 9.97 5.55 -4.86
CA LEU A 137 8.54 5.30 -4.86
C LEU A 137 8.10 4.91 -6.27
N VAL A 138 7.69 3.65 -6.42
CA VAL A 138 7.16 3.12 -7.68
C VAL A 138 5.64 3.19 -7.63
N VAL A 139 5.05 3.74 -8.68
CA VAL A 139 3.61 3.96 -8.84
C VAL A 139 3.15 3.57 -10.24
N GLY A 140 1.83 3.42 -10.43
CA GLY A 140 1.25 3.12 -11.74
C GLY A 140 1.31 4.31 -12.71
N PRO A 141 1.20 4.07 -14.03
CA PRO A 141 1.22 5.16 -15.02
C PRO A 141 0.03 6.11 -14.83
N GLY A 142 0.28 7.42 -14.98
CA GLY A 142 -0.73 8.47 -14.81
C GLY A 142 -0.93 8.90 -13.36
N PHE A 143 -0.24 8.28 -12.40
CA PHE A 143 -0.27 8.69 -11.00
C PHE A 143 0.16 10.16 -10.85
N LYS A 144 1.22 10.59 -11.55
CA LYS A 144 1.74 11.96 -11.39
C LYS A 144 0.71 13.00 -11.81
N ASP A 145 0.05 12.77 -12.94
CA ASP A 145 -0.96 13.68 -13.48
C ASP A 145 -2.24 13.70 -12.63
N ALA A 146 -2.63 12.54 -12.05
CA ALA A 146 -3.86 12.41 -11.29
C ALA A 146 -3.73 12.81 -9.81
N MET A 147 -2.55 12.60 -9.21
CA MET A 147 -2.37 12.66 -7.76
C MET A 147 -1.51 13.83 -7.29
N LEU A 148 -0.74 14.46 -8.18
CA LEU A 148 0.14 15.58 -7.82
C LEU A 148 -0.49 16.93 -8.19
N PRO A 149 -0.30 17.97 -7.34
CA PRO A 149 0.41 17.90 -6.06
C PRO A 149 -0.44 17.25 -4.95
N GLY A 150 0.25 16.69 -3.96
CA GLY A 150 -0.32 16.29 -2.66
C GLY A 150 -0.60 17.47 -1.73
N ALA A 151 -1.20 17.21 -0.57
CA ALA A 151 -1.38 18.21 0.49
C ALA A 151 -0.03 18.59 1.13
N PRO A 152 0.19 19.87 1.52
CA PRO A 152 -0.79 20.95 1.59
C PRO A 152 -1.02 21.71 0.28
N ALA A 153 -0.19 21.55 -0.76
CA ALA A 153 -0.35 22.27 -2.02
C ALA A 153 -1.70 22.01 -2.72
N ASN A 154 -2.23 20.78 -2.60
CA ASN A 154 -3.62 20.46 -2.88
C ASN A 154 -4.30 19.90 -1.61
N PRO A 155 -5.11 20.70 -0.89
CA PRO A 155 -5.78 20.27 0.34
C PRO A 155 -6.76 19.11 0.16
N ASP A 156 -7.31 18.95 -1.06
CA ASP A 156 -8.27 17.88 -1.39
C ASP A 156 -7.56 16.58 -1.80
N SER A 157 -6.23 16.59 -1.93
CA SER A 157 -5.47 15.40 -2.28
C SER A 157 -5.53 14.36 -1.16
N PRO A 158 -5.68 13.06 -1.49
CA PRO A 158 -5.63 11.99 -0.50
C PRO A 158 -4.20 11.64 -0.06
N ILE A 159 -3.18 12.21 -0.70
CA ILE A 159 -1.76 11.98 -0.39
C ILE A 159 -1.06 13.28 0.06
N LEU A 160 0.07 13.15 0.76
CA LEU A 160 0.89 14.27 1.20
C LEU A 160 2.03 14.54 0.22
N GLU A 161 2.49 15.78 0.12
CA GLU A 161 3.75 16.10 -0.56
C GLU A 161 4.93 15.32 0.05
N ASN A 162 4.92 15.11 1.37
CA ASN A 162 6.00 14.42 2.07
C ASN A 162 6.10 12.92 1.69
N ASP A 163 5.04 12.33 1.13
CA ASP A 163 5.06 10.94 0.70
C ASP A 163 6.04 10.74 -0.47
N TYR A 164 6.22 11.76 -1.32
CA TYR A 164 7.02 11.66 -2.54
C TYR A 164 8.13 12.70 -2.69
N ARG A 165 8.04 13.91 -2.12
CA ARG A 165 8.85 15.09 -2.51
C ARG A 165 10.39 14.93 -2.43
N LYS A 166 10.90 14.00 -1.63
CA LYS A 166 12.35 13.79 -1.41
C LYS A 166 12.90 12.49 -1.99
N ARG A 167 12.09 11.73 -2.72
CA ARG A 167 12.47 10.45 -3.33
C ARG A 167 12.12 10.46 -4.82
N PRO A 168 12.81 9.69 -5.66
CA PRO A 168 12.39 9.53 -7.05
C PRO A 168 11.00 8.89 -7.14
N GLN A 169 10.14 9.38 -8.05
CA GLN A 169 8.87 8.72 -8.38
C GLN A 169 8.96 8.08 -9.76
N LEU A 170 8.83 6.77 -9.80
CA LEU A 170 8.95 5.97 -11.02
C LEU A 170 7.57 5.44 -11.42
N GLU A 171 7.06 5.89 -12.56
CA GLU A 171 5.87 5.31 -13.16
C GLU A 171 6.25 4.04 -13.93
N ARG A 172 5.62 2.92 -13.56
CA ARG A 172 5.85 1.60 -14.15
C ARG A 172 4.51 0.90 -14.33
N ASN A 173 4.40 0.03 -15.32
CA ASN A 173 3.27 -0.89 -15.42
C ASN A 173 3.38 -1.87 -14.25
N ILE A 174 2.57 -1.66 -13.21
CA ILE A 174 2.59 -2.44 -11.97
C ILE A 174 1.52 -3.54 -11.93
N ILE A 175 0.61 -3.59 -12.91
CA ILE A 175 -0.39 -4.65 -13.10
C ILE A 175 -0.67 -4.80 -14.60
#